data_AF-A0A4Q3UYN2-F1
#
_entry.id   AF-A0A4Q3UYN2-F1
#
_cell.length_a   1.000
_cell.length_b   1.000
_cell.length_c   1.000
_cell.angle_alpha   90.00
_cell.angle_beta   90.00
_cell.angle_gamma   90.00
#
_symmetry.space_group_name_H-M   'P 1'
#
loop_
_entity.id
_entity.type
_entity.pdbx_description
1 polymer ?
#
loop_
_entity_poly.entity_id
_entity_poly.type
_entity_poly.pdbx_seq_one_letter_code
_entity_poly.pdbx_strand_id
1 'polypeptide(L)'
;EIYHLYLRYLGRDKIKTRYGKFHAFKFKPLLLKGSIFEGGEKMTAWVGDDANRLLLRVETPISVGSIKVDMMGYSGLRYPLKSLISVR
;
A
#
# COMPACT_ATOMS: atom_id res chain seq x y z
N GLU A 1 -5.73 11.41 23.45
CA GLU A 1 -5.96 12.38 22.36
C GLU A 1 -6.76 11.72 21.25
N ILE A 2 -7.63 12.47 20.59
CA ILE A 2 -8.39 11.99 19.41
C ILE A 2 -7.71 12.59 18.18
N TYR A 3 -7.36 11.75 17.21
CA TYR A 3 -6.71 12.20 15.97
C TYR A 3 -7.65 11.99 14.77
N HIS A 4 -7.82 13.04 13.97
CA HIS A 4 -8.55 12.95 12.71
C HIS A 4 -7.62 12.38 11.62
N LEU A 5 -7.74 11.08 11.38
CA LEU A 5 -7.05 10.41 10.27
C LEU A 5 -7.91 10.53 9.00
N TYR A 6 -7.30 10.91 7.88
CA TYR A 6 -7.95 10.85 6.59
C TYR A 6 -7.17 9.99 5.60
N LEU A 7 -7.90 9.36 4.68
CA LEU A 7 -7.36 8.53 3.61
C LEU A 7 -7.76 9.15 2.27
N ARG A 8 -6.76 9.62 1.52
CA ARG A 8 -6.98 10.16 0.18
C ARG A 8 -6.81 9.06 -0.87
N TYR A 9 -7.85 8.80 -1.64
CA TYR A 9 -7.76 7.93 -2.81
C TYR A 9 -7.15 8.68 -3.98
N LEU A 10 -6.10 8.12 -4.59
CA LEU A 10 -5.36 8.71 -5.71
C LEU A 10 -5.70 8.08 -7.07
N GLY A 11 -6.53 7.05 -7.10
CA GLY A 11 -6.90 6.35 -8.34
C GLY A 11 -6.35 4.93 -8.44
N ARG A 12 -6.46 4.37 -9.65
CA ARG A 12 -5.94 3.05 -10.00
C ARG A 12 -4.51 3.16 -10.54
N ASP A 13 -3.70 2.16 -10.25
CA ASP A 13 -2.28 2.08 -10.59
C ASP A 13 -1.91 0.62 -10.95
N LYS A 14 -0.81 0.42 -11.68
CA LYS A 14 -0.21 -0.89 -11.93
C LYS A 14 1.12 -0.98 -11.19
N ILE A 15 1.16 -1.75 -10.10
CA ILE A 15 2.34 -1.82 -9.23
C ILE A 15 3.07 -3.15 -9.40
N LYS A 16 4.41 -3.11 -9.47
CA LYS A 16 5.28 -4.29 -9.40
C LYS A 16 5.78 -4.47 -7.97
N THR A 17 5.31 -5.49 -7.27
CA THR A 17 5.81 -5.93 -5.96
C THR A 17 6.94 -6.95 -6.14
N ARG A 18 7.49 -7.46 -5.04
CA ARG A 18 8.48 -8.55 -5.11
C ARG A 18 7.86 -9.88 -5.55
N TYR A 19 6.57 -10.09 -5.29
CA TYR A 19 5.82 -11.27 -5.72
C TYR A 19 5.37 -11.23 -7.20
N GLY A 20 4.91 -10.07 -7.68
CA GLY A 20 4.34 -9.97 -9.03
C GLY A 20 3.86 -8.57 -9.40
N LYS A 21 3.20 -8.46 -10.55
CA LYS A 21 2.56 -7.22 -11.03
C LYS A 21 1.06 -7.27 -10.74
N PHE A 22 0.51 -6.16 -10.26
CA PHE A 22 -0.89 -6.08 -9.82
C PHE A 22 -1.58 -4.82 -10.33
N HIS A 23 -2.88 -4.94 -10.58
CA HIS A 23 -3.80 -3.81 -10.59
C HIS A 23 -4.11 -3.40 -9.14
N ALA A 24 -3.95 -2.12 -8.81
CA ALA A 24 -4.05 -1.63 -7.45
C ALA A 24 -4.78 -0.29 -7.35
N PHE A 25 -5.48 -0.09 -6.24
CA PHE A 25 -5.91 1.21 -5.75
C PHE A 25 -4.77 1.87 -4.97
N LYS A 26 -4.49 3.14 -5.25
CA LYS A 26 -3.45 3.92 -4.59
C LYS A 26 -4.07 4.87 -3.58
N PHE A 27 -3.53 4.86 -2.36
CA PHE A 27 -4.00 5.69 -1.25
C PHE A 27 -2.85 6.47 -0.62
N LYS A 28 -3.17 7.67 -0.14
CA LYS A 28 -2.31 8.48 0.73
C LYS A 28 -3.02 8.73 2.06
N PRO A 29 -2.70 7.98 3.12
CA PRO A 29 -3.15 8.32 4.47
C PRO A 29 -2.41 9.55 5.01
N LEU A 30 -3.08 10.34 5.84
CA LEU A 30 -2.41 11.29 6.71
C LEU A 30 -1.69 10.53 7.82
N LEU A 31 -0.37 10.67 7.91
CA LEU A 31 0.39 10.19 9.06
C LEU A 31 0.49 11.26 10.13
N LEU A 32 0.25 10.84 11.37
CA LEU A 32 0.62 11.61 12.54
C LEU A 32 2.14 11.65 12.65
N LYS A 33 2.70 12.83 12.95
CA LYS A 33 4.13 12.98 13.17
C LYS A 33 4.52 12.17 14.40
N GLY A 34 5.44 11.22 14.21
CA GLY A 34 6.00 10.40 15.29
C GLY A 34 7.51 10.55 15.40
N SER A 35 8.15 9.71 16.20
CA SER A 35 9.61 9.67 16.32
C SER A 35 10.31 9.09 15.09
N ILE A 36 9.63 8.20 14.34
CA ILE A 36 10.18 7.47 13.19
C ILE A 36 9.66 8.02 11.86
N PHE A 37 8.42 8.52 11.86
CA PHE A 37 7.75 9.00 10.64
C PHE A 37 7.73 10.53 10.62
N GLU A 38 8.30 11.10 9.56
CA GLU A 38 8.02 12.49 9.23
C GLU A 38 6.52 12.62 8.94
N GLY A 39 5.79 13.31 9.82
CA GLY A 39 4.34 13.47 9.70
C GLY A 39 3.91 14.10 8.37
N GLY A 40 2.63 13.92 8.04
CA GLY A 40 2.01 14.41 6.80
C GLY A 40 1.58 13.30 5.82
N GLU A 41 1.21 13.66 4.59
CA GLU A 41 0.77 12.72 3.53
C GLU A 41 1.93 12.05 2.77
N LYS A 42 2.92 11.57 3.52
CA LYS A 42 4.14 11.04 2.91
C LYS A 42 4.09 9.54 2.65
N MET A 43 3.21 8.81 3.34
CA MET A 43 3.00 7.39 3.10
C MET A 43 2.08 7.17 1.90
N THR A 44 2.41 6.18 1.08
CA THR A 44 1.56 5.68 0.00
C THR A 44 1.32 4.20 0.20
N ALA A 45 0.05 3.78 0.12
CA ALA A 45 -0.37 2.39 0.21
C ALA A 45 -1.03 1.97 -1.11
N TRP A 46 -0.66 0.79 -1.60
CA TRP A 46 -1.28 0.16 -2.76
C TRP A 46 -2.04 -1.08 -2.30
N VAL A 47 -3.31 -1.14 -2.66
CA VAL A 47 -4.23 -2.23 -2.30
C VAL A 47 -4.74 -2.88 -3.58
N GLY A 48 -4.85 -4.20 -3.65
CA GLY A 48 -5.31 -4.90 -4.84
C GLY A 48 -6.69 -4.45 -5.32
N ASP A 49 -6.82 -4.23 -6.62
CA ASP A 49 -8.10 -3.94 -7.30
C ASP A 49 -8.89 -5.24 -7.52
N ASP A 50 -9.30 -5.86 -6.42
CA ASP A 50 -10.19 -7.02 -6.41
C ASP A 50 -10.97 -7.13 -5.09
N ALA A 51 -11.73 -8.23 -4.93
CA ALA A 51 -12.56 -8.47 -3.76
C ALA A 51 -11.76 -8.80 -2.48
N ASN A 52 -10.50 -9.26 -2.60
CA ASN A 52 -9.65 -9.52 -1.44
C ASN A 52 -9.04 -8.24 -0.88
N ARG A 53 -8.82 -7.21 -1.73
CA ARG A 53 -8.23 -5.92 -1.34
C ARG A 53 -6.95 -6.10 -0.52
N LEU A 54 -6.05 -6.96 -0.99
CA LEU A 54 -4.79 -7.26 -0.31
C LEU A 54 -3.88 -6.02 -0.29
N LEU A 55 -3.12 -5.83 0.78
CA LEU A 55 -2.09 -4.80 0.83
C LEU A 55 -0.87 -5.27 0.03
N LEU A 56 -0.61 -4.60 -1.10
CA LEU A 56 0.40 -5.01 -2.07
C LEU A 56 1.76 -4.34 -1.80
N ARG A 57 1.72 -3.04 -1.47
CA ARG A 57 2.90 -2.26 -1.13
C ARG A 57 2.55 -1.14 -0.17
N VAL A 58 3.45 -0.86 0.77
CA VAL A 58 3.48 0.40 1.51
C VAL A 58 4.85 1.03 1.32
N GLU A 59 4.85 2.32 1.03
CA GLU A 59 6.06 3.11 0.90
C GLU A 59 5.92 4.37 1.74
N THR A 60 6.91 4.63 2.59
CA THR A 60 6.97 5.85 3.38
C THR A 60 8.41 6.37 3.39
N PRO A 61 8.63 7.65 3.09
CA PRO A 61 9.92 8.27 3.37
C PRO A 61 10.09 8.36 4.88
N ILE A 62 11.35 8.29 5.30
CA ILE A 62 11.81 8.56 6.65
C ILE A 62 12.90 9.64 6.56
N SER A 63 13.37 10.15 7.69
CA SER A 63 14.35 11.27 7.70
C SER A 63 15.59 11.00 6.85
N VAL A 64 16.02 9.73 6.77
CA VAL A 64 17.11 9.30 5.87
C VAL A 64 16.66 8.06 5.09
N GLY A 65 16.20 8.27 3.86
CA GLY A 65 15.80 7.22 2.93
C GLY A 65 14.31 6.92 2.92
N SER A 66 13.95 5.67 2.63
CA SER A 66 12.56 5.23 2.57
C SER A 66 12.40 3.80 3.05
N ILE A 67 11.26 3.52 3.68
CA ILE A 67 10.82 2.17 4.01
C ILE A 67 9.86 1.74 2.91
N LYS A 68 10.14 0.55 2.36
CA LYS A 68 9.33 -0.07 1.32
C LYS A 68 8.99 -1.50 1.73
N VAL A 69 7.71 -1.72 2.03
CA VAL A 69 7.17 -3.04 2.38
C VAL A 69 6.45 -3.59 1.15
N ASP A 70 6.87 -4.77 0.70
CA ASP A 70 6.35 -5.43 -0.49
C ASP A 70 5.69 -6.76 -0.13
N MET A 71 4.57 -7.05 -0.79
CA MET A 71 3.97 -8.38 -0.73
C MET A 71 4.95 -9.43 -1.30
N MET A 72 5.21 -10.46 -0.51
CA MET A 72 6.09 -11.60 -0.85
C MET A 72 5.33 -12.89 -1.10
N GLY A 73 4.06 -12.97 -0.69
CA GLY A 73 3.21 -14.15 -0.84
C GLY A 73 1.86 -13.92 -0.16
N TYR A 74 0.94 -14.85 -0.36
CA TYR A 74 -0.39 -14.86 0.26
C TYR A 74 -0.87 -16.30 0.46
N SER A 75 -1.81 -16.51 1.37
CA SER A 75 -2.47 -17.79 1.59
C SER A 75 -3.89 -17.53 2.13
N GLY A 76 -4.77 -18.53 2.02
CA GLY A 76 -6.11 -18.48 2.60
C GLY A 76 -7.04 -17.40 2.01
N LEU A 77 -6.97 -17.14 0.70
CA LEU A 77 -7.83 -16.13 0.08
C LEU A 77 -9.29 -16.57 0.06
N ARG A 78 -10.19 -15.63 0.39
CA ARG A 78 -11.63 -15.83 0.30
C ARG A 78 -12.14 -15.80 -1.14
N TYR A 79 -11.51 -15.00 -2.01
CA TYR A 79 -11.88 -14.84 -3.41
C TYR A 79 -10.68 -15.10 -4.33
N PRO A 80 -10.90 -15.45 -5.62
CA PRO A 80 -9.81 -15.53 -6.59
C PRO A 80 -9.03 -14.21 -6.69
N LEU A 81 -7.71 -14.31 -6.80
CA LEU A 81 -6.81 -13.15 -6.90
C LEU A 81 -6.84 -12.54 -8.30
N LYS A 82 -7.89 -11.78 -8.61
CA LYS A 82 -8.11 -11.17 -9.94
C LYS A 82 -7.22 -9.96 -10.20
N SER A 83 -6.68 -9.33 -9.16
CA SER A 83 -5.78 -8.18 -9.30
C SER A 83 -4.39 -8.55 -9.85
N LEU A 84 -3.99 -9.82 -9.80
CA LEU A 84 -2.69 -10.29 -10.26
C LEU A 84 -2.63 -10.30 -11.80
N ILE A 85 -1.64 -9.59 -12.35
CA ILE A 85 -1.36 -9.52 -13.79
C ILE A 85 -0.35 -10.60 -14.18
N SER A 86 0.75 -10.71 -13.44
CA SER A 86 1.81 -11.69 -13.70
C SER A 86 2.64 -11.95 -12.44
N VAL A 87 3.06 -13.20 -12.24
CA VAL A 87 4.04 -13.56 -11.21
C VAL A 87 5.44 -13.12 -11.65
N ARG A 88 6.33 -12.83 -10.71
CA ARG A 88 7.74 -12.49 -10.98
C ARG A 88 8.56 -13.72 -11.32
#